data_AF-A0A0Q8DQ84-F1
#
_entry.id   AF-A0A0Q8DQ84-F1
#
_cell.length_a   1.000
_cell.length_b   1.000
_cell.length_c   1.000
_cell.angle_alpha   90.00
_cell.angle_beta   90.00
_cell.angle_gamma   90.00
#
_symmetry.space_group_name_H-M   'P 1'
#
loop_
_entity.id
_entity.type
_entity.pdbx_description
1 polymer ?
#
loop_
_entity_poly.entity_id
_entity_poly.type
_entity_poly.pdbx_seq_one_letter_code
_entity_poly.pdbx_strand_id
1 'polypeptide(L)' 'MRTAHYAWCFSHGATHTFPTGTAPWCTGLWIAFTATTEAETLASKCAHYGEAQYLDELPVEKQIEVIETTDARADGPLR' A
#
# COMPACT_ATOMS: atom_id res chain seq x y z
N MET A 1 15.01 -12.54 12.19
CA MET A 1 14.41 -11.32 11.62
C MET A 1 12.90 -11.53 11.61
N ARG A 2 12.10 -10.64 12.20
CA ARG A 2 10.64 -10.70 12.06
C ARG A 2 10.31 -10.34 10.61
N THR A 3 9.61 -11.21 9.90
CA THR A 3 9.07 -10.87 8.58
C THR A 3 8.03 -9.76 8.74
N ALA A 4 8.02 -8.81 7.81
CA ALA A 4 7.07 -7.72 7.76
C ALA A 4 6.64 -7.51 6.31
N HIS A 5 5.39 -7.10 6.13
CA HIS A 5 4.88 -6.65 4.84
C HIS A 5 5.03 -5.14 4.76
N TYR A 6 5.46 -4.66 3.61
CA TYR A 6 5.57 -3.23 3.35
C TYR A 6 4.48 -2.79 2.38
N ALA A 7 4.00 -1.57 2.58
CA ALA A 7 2.99 -0.95 1.75
C ALA A 7 3.27 0.53 1.57
N TRP A 8 2.81 1.11 0.46
CA TRP A 8 2.71 2.56 0.31
C TRP A 8 1.28 3.02 0.59
N CYS A 9 1.11 4.04 1.43
CA CYS A 9 -0.18 4.63 1.72
C CYS A 9 -0.36 5.98 1.05
N PHE A 10 -1.27 6.03 0.08
CA PHE A 10 -1.67 7.23 -0.64
C PHE A 10 -2.55 8.19 0.19
N SER A 11 -3.08 7.74 1.33
CA SER A 11 -3.74 8.65 2.29
C SER A 11 -2.76 9.40 3.20
N HIS A 12 -1.55 8.87 3.40
CA HIS A 12 -0.54 9.47 4.30
C HIS A 12 0.72 9.93 3.58
N GLY A 13 0.91 9.58 2.31
CA GLY A 13 2.15 9.83 1.57
C GLY A 13 3.36 9.14 2.20
N ALA A 14 3.18 7.93 2.74
CA ALA A 14 4.20 7.27 3.55
C ALA A 14 4.23 5.75 3.37
N THR A 15 5.41 5.16 3.62
CA THR A 15 5.59 3.71 3.72
C THR A 15 5.03 3.22 5.06
N HIS A 16 4.22 2.17 5.01
CA HIS A 16 3.83 1.40 6.19
C HIS A 16 4.59 0.09 6.26
N THR A 17 4.87 -0.34 7.49
CA THR A 17 5.41 -1.65 7.80
C THR A 17 4.42 -2.38 8.72
N PHE A 18 3.97 -3.55 8.29
CA PHE A 18 3.05 -4.41 9.03
C PHE A 18 3.78 -5.68 9.46
N PRO A 19 4.01 -5.90 10.77
CA PRO A 19 4.59 -7.14 11.25
C PRO A 19 3.78 -8.37 10.82
N THR A 20 4.44 -9.44 10.38
CA THR A 20 3.73 -10.69 10.04
C THR A 20 2.90 -11.19 11.22
N GLY A 21 1.66 -11.60 10.96
CA GLY A 21 0.73 -12.10 11.97
C GLY A 21 -0.03 -11.01 12.73
N THR A 22 0.20 -9.74 12.41
CA THR A 22 -0.61 -8.63 12.91
C THR A 22 -1.57 -8.14 11.82
N ALA A 23 -2.77 -7.75 12.22
CA ALA A 23 -3.68 -7.08 11.30
C ALA A 23 -3.08 -5.72 10.89
N PRO A 24 -3.16 -5.34 9.60
CA PRO A 24 -2.78 -4.00 9.17
C PRO A 24 -3.54 -2.94 9.98
N TRP A 25 -2.82 -1.98 10.55
CA TRP A 25 -3.40 -0.94 11.41
C TRP A 25 -3.97 0.24 10.61
N CYS A 26 -3.58 0.39 9.34
CA CYS A 26 -4.03 1.50 8.53
C CYS A 26 -5.32 1.15 7.78
N THR A 27 -6.33 2.00 7.91
CA THR A 27 -7.62 1.91 7.20
C THR A 27 -7.68 2.79 5.95
N GLY A 28 -6.59 3.49 5.62
CA GLY A 28 -6.50 4.34 4.45
C GLY A 28 -6.28 3.58 3.14
N LEU A 29 -6.03 4.34 2.08
CA LEU A 29 -5.76 3.82 0.74
C LEU A 29 -4.28 3.45 0.65
N TRP A 30 -3.99 2.16 0.60
CA TRP A 30 -2.62 1.66 0.54
C TRP A 30 -2.50 0.38 -0.28
N ILE A 31 -1.33 0.20 -0.89
CA ILE A 31 -0.96 -0.95 -1.72
C ILE A 31 0.20 -1.67 -1.05
N ALA A 32 0.06 -2.98 -0.82
CA ALA A 32 1.15 -3.83 -0.36
C ALA A 32 2.06 -4.21 -1.53
N PHE A 33 3.36 -4.27 -1.25
CA PHE A 33 4.36 -4.74 -2.21
C PHE A 33 5.00 -6.03 -1.70
N THR A 34 5.43 -6.88 -2.62
CA THR A 34 6.31 -8.02 -2.32
C THR A 34 7.74 -7.52 -2.09
N ALA A 35 7.91 -6.68 -1.08
CA ALA A 35 9.16 -6.07 -0.68
C ALA A 35 9.52 -6.50 0.75
N THR A 36 10.82 -6.56 1.03
CA THR A 36 11.38 -6.91 2.34
C THR A 36 12.03 -5.71 3.04
N THR A 37 12.16 -4.59 2.33
CA THR A 37 12.68 -3.32 2.83
C THR A 37 11.83 -2.14 2.38
N GLU A 38 11.97 -1.02 3.09
CA GLU A 38 11.38 0.26 2.69
C GLU A 38 11.91 0.74 1.33
N ALA A 39 13.21 0.58 1.06
CA ALA A 39 13.80 0.96 -0.21
C ALA A 39 13.22 0.18 -1.40
N GLU A 40 13.04 -1.14 -1.26
CA GLU A 40 12.37 -1.98 -2.27
C GLU A 40 10.91 -1.58 -2.48
N THR A 41 10.24 -1.14 -1.41
CA THR A 41 8.86 -0.66 -1.47
C THR A 41 8.77 0.64 -2.26
N LEU A 42 9.66 1.60 -1.99
CA LEU A 42 9.74 2.86 -2.73
C LEU A 42 10.07 2.63 -4.19
N ALA A 43 11.05 1.76 -4.49
CA ALA A 43 11.39 1.40 -5.87
C ALA A 43 10.18 0.78 -6.61
N SER A 44 9.48 -0.15 -5.95
CA SER A 44 8.30 -0.79 -6.52
C SER A 44 7.14 0.19 -6.71
N LYS A 45 6.91 1.08 -5.74
CA LYS A 45 5.93 2.16 -5.82
C LYS A 45 6.25 3.08 -7.00
N CYS A 46 7.48 3.56 -7.13
CA CYS A 46 7.86 4.45 -8.24
C CYS A 46 7.73 3.76 -9.60
N ALA A 47 8.07 2.47 -9.68
CA ALA A 47 7.91 1.70 -10.93
C ALA A 47 6.44 1.56 -11.38
N HIS A 48 5.50 1.47 -10.44
CA HIS A 48 4.07 1.24 -10.75
C HIS A 48 3.22 2.51 -10.78
N TYR A 49 3.55 3.48 -9.92
CA TYR A 49 2.74 4.66 -9.64
C TYR A 49 3.52 5.99 -9.82
N GLY A 50 4.79 5.92 -10.22
CA GLY A 50 5.63 7.10 -10.39
C GLY A 50 5.89 7.85 -9.07
N GLU A 51 6.13 9.15 -9.18
CA GLU A 51 6.48 10.01 -8.04
C GLU A 51 5.27 10.44 -7.20
N ALA A 52 4.04 10.13 -7.61
CA ALA A 52 2.80 10.50 -6.91
C ALA A 52 2.81 10.06 -5.43
N GLN A 53 2.75 11.00 -4.51
CA GLN A 53 2.71 10.77 -3.08
C GLN A 53 1.28 10.47 -2.62
N TYR A 54 0.30 11.17 -3.19
CA TYR A 54 -1.11 11.08 -2.83
C TYR A 54 -1.97 10.51 -3.97
N LEU A 55 -3.19 10.08 -3.65
CA LEU A 55 -4.09 9.46 -4.62
C LEU A 55 -4.44 10.40 -5.78
N ASP A 56 -4.74 11.66 -5.47
CA ASP A 56 -5.15 12.68 -6.44
C ASP A 56 -4.04 13.08 -7.42
N GLU A 57 -2.79 12.73 -7.11
CA GLU A 57 -1.64 12.92 -8.01
C GLU A 57 -1.49 11.79 -9.04
N LEU A 58 -2.24 10.70 -8.90
CA LEU A 58 -2.22 9.57 -9.84
C LEU A 58 -3.09 9.85 -11.07
N PRO A 59 -2.76 9.27 -12.23
CA PRO A 59 -3.72 9.10 -13.33
C PRO A 59 -5.00 8.40 -12.85
N VAL A 60 -6.15 8.75 -13.42
CA VAL A 60 -7.47 8.25 -13.00
C VAL A 60 -7.53 6.72 -12.95
N GLU A 61 -6.93 6.04 -13.92
CA GLU A 61 -6.89 4.57 -13.98
C GLU A 61 -6.17 3.97 -12.76
N LYS A 62 -5.12 4.65 -12.31
CA LYS A 62 -4.36 4.25 -11.12
C LYS A 62 -5.07 4.62 -9.82
N GLN A 63 -5.88 5.69 -9.81
CA GLN A 63 -6.74 5.98 -8.67
C GLN A 63 -7.77 4.87 -8.45
N ILE A 64 -8.42 4.43 -9.53
CA ILE A 64 -9.41 3.34 -9.50
C ILE A 64 -8.76 2.06 -8.97
N GLU A 65 -7.59 1.68 -9.49
CA GLU A 65 -6.84 0.50 -9.04
C GLU A 65 -6.57 0.51 -7.52
N VAL A 66 -6.18 1.68 -6.96
CA VAL A 66 -5.89 1.82 -5.54
C VAL A 66 -7.15 1.72 -4.68
N ILE A 67 -8.26 2.29 -5.14
CA ILE A 67 -9.56 2.22 -4.47
C ILE A 67 -10.05 0.77 -4.47
N GLU A 68 -10.11 0.12 -5.62
CA GLU A 68 -10.58 -1.26 -5.76
C GLU A 68 -9.73 -2.24 -4.92
N THR A 69 -8.41 -2.04 -4.88
CA THR A 69 -7.52 -2.86 -4.03
C THR A 69 -7.80 -2.65 -2.55
N THR A 70 -8.17 -1.43 -2.15
CA THR A 70 -8.50 -1.11 -0.75
C THR A 70 -9.86 -1.70 -0.36
N ASP A 71 -10.86 -1.59 -1.23
CA ASP A 71 -12.19 -2.16 -1.00
C ASP A 71 -12.15 -3.68 -0.92
N ALA A 72 -11.43 -4.33 -1.85
CA ALA A 72 -11.23 -5.79 -1.82
C ALA A 72 -10.54 -6.27 -0.53
N ARG A 73 -9.72 -5.43 0.10
CA ARG A 73 -9.12 -5.72 1.41
C ARG A 73 -10.14 -5.56 2.55
N ALA A 74 -11.03 -4.56 2.48
CA ALA A 74 -12.06 -4.34 3.49
C ALA A 74 -13.14 -5.43 3.48
N ASP A 75 -13.44 -6.00 2.31
CA ASP A 75 -14.42 -7.08 2.13
C ASP A 75 -13.85 -8.49 2.41
N GLY A 76 -12.59 -8.60 2.84
CA GLY A 76 -12.01 -9.84 3.35
C GLY A 76 -12.79 -10.37 4.56
N PRO A 77 -12.78 -11.69 4.82
CA PRO A 77 -13.68 -12.27 5.82
C PRO A 77 -13.46 -11.63 7.19
N LEU A 78 -14.55 -11.11 7.77
CA LEU A 78 -14.66 -10.85 9.20
C LEU A 78 -14.22 -12.12 9.92
N ARG A 79 -12.98 -12.13 10.43
CA ARG A 79 -12.47 -13.18 11.31
C ARG A 79 -12.61 -12.73 12.74
#